data_AF-A0A9N9SL89-F1
#
_entry.id   AF-A0A9N9SL89-F1
#
_cell.length_a   1.000
_cell.length_b   1.000
_cell.length_c   1.000
_cell.angle_alpha   90.00
_cell.angle_beta   90.00
_cell.angle_gamma   90.00
#
_symmetry.space_group_name_H-M   'P 1'
#
loop_
_entity.id
_entity.type
_entity.pdbx_description
1 polymer ?
#
loop_
_entity_poly.entity_id
_entity_poly.type
_entity_poly.pdbx_seq_one_letter_code
_entity_poly.pdbx_strand_id
1 'polypeptide(L)'
;MENRPKRRGKHRICVENDIIRRREKEFEYDQMWTGAAKYYEHWDRANARYYSWTSPRYYEDNNKQMEEIKIKRDKEELLFKRKEKLRKLLEEEQRSYEIEMMVYRNRRSIEKPRSNMADIPTDVLKKVNVGLKLDEEEKRRREAESKLYNQWKRNNPIVRQYEIKYATKDLKLSWLDQQIEKRMLQEKEEQENRRILKENEERLRKQKENEEQLLKQTQEKEKQLKDILELQISELRLKQELCEELRKKEDEDTRYKILVEEIEEKRIMEERRCKDRECALYNIRQHKQKLKKKVQDIQESLEYERDLIAKLKQLEVENLISEESKKHEIKEGISEFLNIVRQQQELERQRQKHLEFIFDSEAKAVYEKQTEIWRREDTARKNLVKQVIDIVRRQIDDNLAKNKQKQIEILSEREEMTRKIEDYNQELRILKENEEKRKTENKIVREEDIRVKNCRKKLQENLKLKEIDTELENVRKEEERLQKEIMRIQQRQRPCRPTSSTRIFY
;
A
#
# COMPACT_ATOMS: atom_id res chain seq x y z
N MET A 1 1.64 -4.82 84.45
CA MET A 1 1.05 -4.63 83.11
C MET A 1 2.04 -3.86 82.26
N GLU A 2 2.82 -4.55 81.43
CA GLU A 2 3.82 -3.94 80.55
C GLU A 2 3.24 -3.67 79.16
N ASN A 3 3.26 -2.40 78.78
CA ASN A 3 2.79 -1.88 77.50
C ASN A 3 3.79 -2.22 76.38
N ARG A 4 3.41 -3.10 75.44
CA ARG A 4 4.15 -3.31 74.18
C ARG A 4 3.85 -2.19 73.18
N PRO A 5 4.85 -1.62 72.48
CA PRO A 5 4.62 -0.51 71.56
C PRO A 5 3.98 -1.00 70.24
N LYS A 6 3.11 -0.14 69.69
CA LYS A 6 2.24 -0.39 68.53
C LYS A 6 3.05 -0.67 67.25
N ARG A 7 2.93 -1.89 66.70
CA ARG A 7 3.55 -2.36 65.44
C ARG A 7 2.99 -1.74 64.14
N ARG A 8 2.05 -0.77 64.21
CA ARG A 8 1.37 -0.22 63.02
C ARG A 8 2.21 0.76 62.18
N GLY A 9 3.24 1.39 62.75
CA GLY A 9 4.09 2.34 62.02
C GLY A 9 5.10 1.69 61.06
N LYS A 10 5.58 0.48 61.37
CA LYS A 10 6.62 -0.19 60.58
C LYS A 10 6.15 -0.67 59.20
N HIS A 11 4.88 -1.07 59.07
CA HIS A 11 4.35 -1.56 57.81
C HIS A 11 4.20 -0.43 56.78
N ARG A 12 3.72 0.74 57.22
CA ARG A 12 3.59 1.92 56.35
C ARG A 12 4.95 2.40 55.82
N ILE A 13 5.97 2.44 56.68
CA ILE A 13 7.34 2.79 56.29
C ILE A 13 7.90 1.77 55.29
N CYS A 14 7.59 0.48 55.45
CA CYS A 14 8.04 -0.55 54.52
C CYS A 14 7.37 -0.42 53.14
N VAL A 15 6.06 -0.14 53.11
CA VAL A 15 5.31 0.09 51.86
C VAL A 15 5.79 1.38 51.17
N GLU A 16 6.00 2.46 51.91
CA GLU A 16 6.57 3.70 51.37
C GLU A 16 7.98 3.47 50.81
N ASN A 17 8.83 2.72 51.50
CA ASN A 17 10.17 2.35 51.02
C ASN A 17 10.12 1.46 49.76
N ASP A 18 9.17 0.54 49.65
CA ASP A 18 9.04 -0.32 48.47
C ASP A 18 8.48 0.44 47.26
N ILE A 19 7.69 1.49 47.47
CA ILE A 19 7.26 2.42 46.43
C ILE A 19 8.44 3.28 45.98
N ILE A 20 9.26 3.78 46.91
CA ILE A 20 10.46 4.56 46.60
C ILE A 20 11.45 3.73 45.79
N ARG A 21 11.75 2.49 46.21
CA ARG A 21 12.64 1.59 45.46
C ARG A 21 12.13 1.26 44.07
N ARG A 22 10.81 1.12 43.90
CA ARG A 22 10.20 0.92 42.56
C ARG A 22 10.39 2.15 41.68
N ARG A 23 10.13 3.34 42.22
CA ARG A 23 10.36 4.60 41.50
C ARG A 23 11.83 4.84 41.17
N GLU A 24 12.74 4.51 42.07
CA GLU A 24 14.18 4.60 41.83
C GLU A 24 14.61 3.64 40.72
N LYS A 25 14.14 2.39 40.73
CA LYS A 25 14.41 1.44 39.65
C LYS A 25 13.82 1.87 38.31
N GLU A 26 12.58 2.37 38.31
CA GLU A 26 11.93 2.90 37.10
C GLU A 26 12.69 4.13 36.58
N PHE A 27 13.14 5.00 37.47
CA PHE A 27 13.92 6.19 37.11
C PHE A 27 15.32 5.84 36.58
N GLU A 28 16.02 4.89 37.19
CA GLU A 28 17.30 4.37 36.70
C GLU A 28 17.12 3.68 35.34
N TYR A 29 16.07 2.89 35.18
CA TYR A 29 15.71 2.26 33.92
C TYR A 29 15.44 3.32 32.84
N ASP A 30 14.61 4.32 33.11
CA ASP A 30 14.32 5.40 32.18
C ASP A 30 15.57 6.22 31.84
N GLN A 31 16.44 6.52 32.81
CA GLN A 31 17.72 7.20 32.56
C GLN A 31 18.63 6.40 31.62
N MET A 32 18.77 5.09 31.86
CA MET A 32 19.58 4.22 31.02
C MET A 32 19.00 4.11 29.60
N TRP A 33 17.69 3.90 29.48
CA TRP A 33 17.03 3.72 28.19
C TRP A 33 16.91 5.02 27.40
N THR A 34 16.68 6.15 28.04
CA THR A 34 16.69 7.46 27.35
C THR A 34 18.08 7.83 26.87
N GLY A 35 19.13 7.48 27.61
CA GLY A 35 20.52 7.64 27.15
C GLY A 35 20.84 6.74 25.94
N ALA A 36 20.48 5.46 26.02
CA ALA A 36 20.68 4.52 24.92
C ALA A 36 19.86 4.88 23.68
N ALA A 37 18.59 5.26 23.84
CA ALA A 37 17.73 5.69 22.75
C ALA A 37 18.30 6.93 22.05
N LYS A 38 18.75 7.95 22.79
CA LYS A 38 19.41 9.14 22.21
C LYS A 38 20.69 8.81 21.47
N TYR A 39 21.48 7.85 21.98
CA TYR A 39 22.70 7.39 21.32
C TYR A 39 22.38 6.73 19.97
N TYR A 40 21.46 5.77 19.95
CA TYR A 40 21.08 5.10 18.70
C TYR A 40 20.39 6.04 17.72
N GLU A 41 19.53 6.95 18.20
CA GLU A 41 18.89 7.95 17.35
C GLU A 41 19.90 8.93 16.73
N HIS A 42 20.92 9.34 17.50
CA HIS A 42 22.01 10.16 16.96
C HIS A 42 22.80 9.42 15.87
N TRP A 43 23.13 8.14 16.10
CA TRP A 43 23.85 7.32 15.13
C TRP A 43 23.01 6.95 13.91
N ASP A 44 21.71 6.73 14.07
CA ASP A 44 20.79 6.53 12.94
C ASP A 44 20.70 7.78 12.08
N ARG A 45 20.65 8.98 12.67
CA ARG A 45 20.70 10.24 11.90
C ARG A 45 22.05 10.43 11.20
N ALA A 46 23.16 10.11 11.87
CA ALA A 46 24.50 10.20 11.29
C ALA A 46 24.68 9.18 10.14
N ASN A 47 24.16 7.97 10.30
CA ASN A 47 24.25 6.88 9.33
C ASN A 47 23.09 6.83 8.31
N ALA A 48 22.08 7.69 8.42
CA ALA A 48 20.97 7.74 7.47
C ALA A 48 21.44 7.95 6.03
N ARG A 49 22.53 8.70 5.84
CA ARG A 49 23.17 8.90 4.53
C ARG A 49 24.18 7.82 4.15
N TYR A 50 24.61 7.01 5.11
CA TYR A 50 25.57 5.94 4.84
C TYR A 50 24.95 4.89 3.92
N TYR A 51 23.71 4.46 4.20
CA TYR A 51 22.99 3.52 3.32
C TYR A 51 22.69 4.10 1.94
N SER A 52 22.44 5.41 1.83
CA SER A 52 22.24 6.03 0.53
C SER A 52 23.54 6.17 -0.27
N TRP A 53 24.69 6.39 0.37
CA TRP A 53 26.00 6.48 -0.32
C TRP A 53 26.63 5.13 -0.63
N THR A 54 26.33 4.10 0.16
CA THR A 54 26.85 2.74 -0.05
C THR A 54 25.89 1.86 -0.86
N SER A 55 24.69 2.36 -1.16
CA SER A 55 23.76 1.66 -2.04
C SER A 55 24.36 1.55 -3.45
N PRO A 56 24.32 0.36 -4.08
CA PRO A 56 24.69 0.18 -5.49
C PRO A 56 24.02 1.20 -6.42
N ARG A 57 22.78 1.59 -6.09
CA ARG A 57 21.99 2.57 -6.84
C ARG A 57 22.63 3.96 -6.86
N TYR A 58 23.32 4.37 -5.80
CA TYR A 58 24.01 5.65 -5.77
C TYR A 58 25.21 5.69 -6.73
N TYR A 59 25.97 4.60 -6.80
CA TYR A 59 27.07 4.48 -7.76
C TYR A 59 26.54 4.43 -9.19
N GLU A 60 25.42 3.75 -9.44
CA GLU A 60 24.76 3.75 -10.75
C GLU A 60 24.29 5.16 -11.16
N ASP A 61 23.64 5.89 -10.26
CA ASP A 61 23.14 7.23 -10.57
C ASP A 61 24.29 8.25 -10.72
N ASN A 62 25.35 8.14 -9.91
CA ASN A 62 26.56 8.95 -10.07
C ASN A 62 27.27 8.64 -11.40
N ASN A 63 27.41 7.36 -11.76
CA ASN A 63 28.00 6.96 -13.04
C ASN A 63 27.18 7.47 -14.23
N LYS A 64 25.85 7.43 -14.16
CA LYS A 64 24.98 8.04 -15.19
C LYS A 64 25.20 9.53 -15.32
N GLN A 65 25.28 10.27 -14.20
CA GLN A 65 25.57 11.70 -14.23
C GLN A 65 26.95 12.00 -14.85
N MET A 66 27.96 11.20 -14.52
CA MET A 66 29.29 11.34 -15.10
C MET A 66 29.31 11.03 -16.60
N GLU A 67 28.54 10.03 -17.04
CA GLU A 67 28.38 9.69 -18.44
C GLU A 67 27.65 10.79 -19.23
N GLU A 68 26.59 11.38 -18.66
CA GLU A 68 25.92 12.55 -19.23
C GLU A 68 26.85 13.76 -19.38
N ILE A 69 27.68 14.03 -18.37
CA ILE A 69 28.68 15.11 -18.42
C ILE A 69 29.70 14.83 -19.54
N LYS A 70 30.14 13.58 -19.68
CA LYS A 70 31.07 13.17 -20.75
C LYS A 70 30.44 13.38 -22.13
N ILE A 71 29.22 12.91 -22.33
CA ILE A 71 28.47 13.09 -23.60
C ILE A 71 28.30 14.58 -23.93
N LYS A 72 28.03 15.44 -22.95
CA LYS A 72 27.94 16.89 -23.15
C LYS A 72 29.27 17.47 -23.62
N ARG A 73 30.40 17.12 -22.99
CA ARG A 73 31.74 17.54 -23.41
C ARG A 73 32.06 17.08 -24.83
N ASP A 74 31.78 15.83 -25.16
CA ASP A 74 32.04 15.29 -26.49
C ASP A 74 31.23 16.04 -27.58
N LYS A 75 29.96 16.38 -27.28
CA LYS A 75 29.12 17.20 -28.17
C LYS A 75 29.68 18.62 -28.34
N GLU A 76 30.16 19.23 -27.27
CA GLU A 76 30.80 20.55 -27.30
C GLU A 76 32.08 20.54 -28.12
N GLU A 77 32.93 19.52 -27.97
CA GLU A 77 34.13 19.35 -28.77
C GLU A 77 33.81 19.16 -30.26
N LEU A 78 32.80 18.35 -30.59
CA LEU A 78 32.34 18.18 -31.97
C LEU A 78 31.83 19.49 -32.57
N LEU A 79 31.09 20.27 -31.77
CA LEU A 79 30.59 21.58 -32.17
C LEU A 79 31.73 22.58 -32.36
N PHE A 80 32.74 22.53 -31.50
CA PHE A 80 33.97 23.33 -31.64
C PHE A 80 34.72 22.98 -32.92
N LYS A 81 34.97 21.69 -33.19
CA LYS A 81 35.59 21.20 -34.43
C LYS A 81 34.81 21.64 -35.67
N ARG A 82 33.47 21.60 -35.63
CA ARG A 82 32.61 22.08 -36.72
C ARG A 82 32.74 23.59 -36.93
N LYS A 83 32.73 24.38 -35.85
CA LYS A 83 32.93 25.84 -35.91
C LYS A 83 34.30 26.19 -36.47
N GLU A 84 35.34 25.44 -36.11
CA GLU A 84 36.69 25.65 -36.62
C GLU A 84 36.78 25.34 -38.12
N LYS A 85 36.15 24.26 -38.59
CA LYS A 85 36.04 23.95 -40.03
C LYS A 85 35.31 25.05 -40.80
N LEU A 86 34.18 25.52 -40.28
CA LEU A 86 33.42 26.61 -40.90
C LEU A 86 34.23 27.91 -40.94
N ARG A 87 35.00 28.20 -39.89
CA ARG A 87 35.90 29.36 -39.87
C ARG A 87 36.96 29.27 -40.96
N LYS A 88 37.60 28.11 -41.12
CA LYS A 88 38.59 27.89 -42.20
C LYS A 88 37.98 28.10 -43.59
N LEU A 89 36.77 27.58 -43.80
CA LEU A 89 36.04 27.74 -45.08
C LEU A 89 35.71 29.23 -45.34
N LEU A 90 35.28 29.96 -44.31
CA LEU A 90 35.04 31.40 -44.41
C LEU A 90 36.33 32.19 -44.71
N GLU A 91 37.45 31.83 -44.07
CA GLU A 91 38.75 32.44 -44.34
C GLU A 91 39.24 32.17 -45.77
N GLU A 92 38.99 30.97 -46.30
CA GLU A 92 39.28 30.61 -47.69
C GLU A 92 38.42 31.42 -48.67
N GLU A 93 37.12 31.54 -48.42
CA GLU A 93 36.21 32.38 -49.21
C GLU A 93 36.66 33.85 -49.20
N GLN A 94 37.02 34.39 -48.04
CA GLN A 94 37.53 35.76 -47.92
C GLN A 94 38.82 35.95 -48.73
N ARG A 95 39.78 35.03 -48.64
CA ARG A 95 41.01 35.08 -49.45
C ARG A 95 40.72 35.03 -50.94
N SER A 96 39.80 34.15 -51.39
CA SER A 96 39.40 34.11 -52.80
C SER A 96 38.79 35.42 -53.27
N TYR A 97 37.92 36.02 -52.46
CA TYR A 97 37.30 37.31 -52.75
C TYR A 97 38.33 38.44 -52.80
N GLU A 98 39.30 38.46 -51.88
CA GLU A 98 40.40 39.43 -51.90
C GLU A 98 41.28 39.29 -53.16
N ILE A 99 41.55 38.06 -53.59
CA ILE A 99 42.26 37.78 -54.85
C ILE A 99 41.44 38.28 -56.04
N GLU A 100 40.14 38.01 -56.10
CA GLU A 100 39.26 38.51 -57.16
C GLU A 100 39.24 40.04 -57.20
N MET A 101 39.17 40.70 -56.04
CA MET A 101 39.22 42.15 -55.92
C MET A 101 40.58 42.73 -56.34
N MET A 102 41.69 42.04 -56.04
CA MET A 102 43.03 42.37 -56.53
C MET A 102 43.12 42.23 -58.05
N VAL A 103 42.57 41.17 -58.64
CA VAL A 103 42.52 40.96 -60.10
C VAL A 103 41.66 42.04 -60.76
N TYR A 104 40.51 42.38 -60.17
CA TYR A 104 39.66 43.49 -60.65
C TYR A 104 40.36 44.84 -60.57
N ARG A 105 41.11 45.13 -59.49
CA ARG A 105 41.94 46.33 -59.37
C ARG A 105 43.07 46.33 -60.39
N ASN A 106 43.79 45.21 -60.57
CA ASN A 106 44.86 45.11 -61.55
C ASN A 106 44.36 45.24 -62.99
N ARG A 107 43.18 44.69 -63.33
CA ARG A 107 42.53 44.95 -64.63
C ARG A 107 42.23 46.43 -64.86
N ARG A 108 41.73 47.15 -63.83
CA ARG A 108 41.54 48.62 -63.90
C ARG A 108 42.85 49.42 -63.91
N SER A 109 43.95 48.87 -63.40
CA SER A 109 45.28 49.50 -63.42
C SER A 109 46.01 49.29 -64.75
N ILE A 110 45.65 48.25 -65.52
CA ILE A 110 46.22 47.93 -66.85
C ILE A 110 45.51 48.70 -67.97
N GLU A 111 44.25 49.11 -67.76
CA GLU A 111 43.46 49.91 -68.71
C GLU A 111 43.22 51.34 -68.21
N LYS A 112 44.30 52.10 -68.00
CA LYS A 112 44.26 53.56 -68.15
C LYS A 112 45.42 54.00 -69.03
N PRO A 113 45.16 54.48 -70.26
CA PRO A 113 46.21 55.00 -71.11
C PRO A 113 46.78 56.26 -70.44
N ARG A 114 48.04 56.18 -70.00
CA ARG A 114 48.86 57.38 -69.76
C ARG A 114 49.11 58.03 -71.12
N SER A 115 48.15 58.80 -71.61
CA SER A 115 48.38 59.70 -72.73
C SER A 115 49.29 60.83 -72.23
N ASN A 116 50.49 60.89 -72.80
CA ASN A 116 51.51 61.90 -72.55
C ASN A 116 50.92 63.31 -72.72
N MET A 117 50.64 64.00 -71.60
CA MET A 117 50.09 65.36 -71.53
C MET A 117 51.13 66.45 -71.88
N ALA A 118 52.10 66.13 -72.74
CA ALA A 118 53.21 67.03 -73.11
C ALA A 118 53.21 67.46 -74.58
N ASP A 119 52.47 66.76 -75.46
CA ASP A 119 52.38 67.09 -76.90
C ASP A 119 50.91 67.19 -77.38
N ILE A 120 50.03 67.79 -76.57
CA ILE A 120 48.65 68.08 -76.97
C ILE A 120 48.57 69.57 -77.34
N PRO A 121 48.40 69.92 -78.64
CA PRO A 121 48.24 71.30 -79.06
C PRO A 121 47.14 71.98 -78.24
N THR A 122 47.38 73.20 -77.76
CA THR A 122 46.47 73.98 -76.91
C THR A 122 45.06 74.08 -77.49
N ASP A 123 44.91 74.00 -78.81
CA ASP A 123 43.63 74.00 -79.51
C ASP A 123 42.80 72.72 -79.34
N VAL A 124 43.45 71.56 -79.15
CA VAL A 124 42.75 70.29 -78.88
C VAL A 124 42.24 70.27 -77.43
N LEU A 125 43.04 70.77 -76.49
CA LEU A 125 42.62 70.97 -75.09
C LEU A 125 41.48 71.98 -74.97
N LYS A 126 41.49 73.06 -75.76
CA LYS A 126 40.35 73.99 -75.87
C LYS A 126 39.10 73.30 -76.40
N LYS A 127 39.20 72.48 -77.45
CA LYS A 127 38.05 71.74 -78.02
C LYS A 127 37.46 70.73 -77.02
N VAL A 128 38.30 69.98 -76.29
CA VAL A 128 37.84 69.04 -75.26
C VAL A 128 37.24 69.77 -74.06
N ASN A 129 37.82 70.88 -73.62
CA ASN A 129 37.26 71.72 -72.55
C ASN A 129 35.92 72.34 -72.97
N VAL A 130 35.79 72.78 -74.22
CA VAL A 130 34.51 73.23 -74.79
C VAL A 130 33.50 72.08 -74.82
N GLY A 131 33.89 70.87 -75.20
CA GLY A 131 33.03 69.68 -75.17
C GLY A 131 32.56 69.29 -73.76
N LEU A 132 33.46 69.29 -72.77
CA LEU A 132 33.10 69.02 -71.37
C LEU A 132 32.17 70.10 -70.79
N LYS A 133 32.38 71.37 -71.15
CA LYS A 133 31.48 72.46 -70.77
C LYS A 133 30.10 72.28 -71.40
N LEU A 134 30.01 71.88 -72.66
CA LEU A 134 28.75 71.57 -73.34
C LEU A 134 28.04 70.38 -72.67
N ASP A 135 28.75 69.31 -72.31
CA ASP A 135 28.17 68.15 -71.60
C ASP A 135 27.69 68.50 -70.18
N GLU A 136 28.44 69.33 -69.45
CA GLU A 136 28.03 69.83 -68.15
C GLU A 136 26.82 70.77 -68.26
N GLU A 137 26.77 71.61 -69.30
CA GLU A 137 25.62 72.43 -69.62
C GLU A 137 24.41 71.59 -70.02
N GLU A 138 24.60 70.51 -70.77
CA GLU A 138 23.54 69.55 -71.08
C GLU A 138 23.02 68.81 -69.86
N LYS A 139 23.90 68.39 -68.94
CA LYS A 139 23.48 67.77 -67.67
C LYS A 139 22.70 68.76 -66.82
N ARG A 140 23.22 69.99 -66.67
CA ARG A 140 22.49 71.07 -65.99
C ARG A 140 21.14 71.34 -66.65
N ARG A 141 21.07 71.31 -67.98
CA ARG A 141 19.83 71.44 -68.75
C ARG A 141 18.87 70.28 -68.47
N ARG A 142 19.31 69.01 -68.55
CA ARG A 142 18.48 67.83 -68.25
C ARG A 142 17.99 67.78 -66.80
N GLU A 143 18.83 68.20 -65.86
CA GLU A 143 18.44 68.33 -64.45
C GLU A 143 17.45 69.45 -64.25
N ALA A 144 17.64 70.60 -64.90
CA ALA A 144 16.68 71.69 -64.91
C ALA A 144 15.35 71.25 -65.53
N GLU A 145 15.36 70.55 -66.66
CA GLU A 145 14.18 69.96 -67.31
C GLU A 145 13.48 68.94 -66.40
N SER A 146 14.22 68.07 -65.72
CA SER A 146 13.65 67.09 -64.78
C SER A 146 13.05 67.75 -63.53
N LYS A 147 13.71 68.78 -63.00
CA LYS A 147 13.20 69.57 -61.87
C LYS A 147 11.96 70.35 -62.30
N LEU A 148 11.98 70.96 -63.48
CA LEU A 148 10.84 71.65 -64.07
C LEU A 148 9.67 70.69 -64.31
N TYR A 149 9.95 69.49 -64.82
CA TYR A 149 8.95 68.43 -65.02
C TYR A 149 8.36 67.95 -63.70
N ASN A 150 9.17 67.71 -62.68
CA ASN A 150 8.69 67.32 -61.36
C ASN A 150 7.89 68.44 -60.67
N GLN A 151 8.33 69.70 -60.84
CA GLN A 151 7.60 70.87 -60.34
C GLN A 151 6.27 71.03 -61.07
N TRP A 152 6.24 70.88 -62.39
CA TRP A 152 5.02 70.84 -63.20
C TRP A 152 4.11 69.69 -62.75
N LYS A 153 4.64 68.47 -62.58
CA LYS A 153 3.89 67.29 -62.13
C LYS A 153 3.22 67.52 -60.77
N ARG A 154 3.95 68.13 -59.83
CA ARG A 154 3.45 68.47 -58.48
C ARG A 154 2.44 69.63 -58.48
N ASN A 155 2.67 70.64 -59.32
CA ASN A 155 1.84 71.85 -59.37
C ASN A 155 0.63 71.70 -60.29
N ASN A 156 0.62 70.71 -61.19
CA ASN A 156 -0.48 70.46 -62.11
C ASN A 156 -1.68 69.87 -61.35
N PRO A 157 -2.83 70.58 -61.31
CA PRO A 157 -3.99 70.15 -60.55
C PRO A 157 -4.59 68.83 -61.07
N ILE A 158 -4.48 68.55 -62.38
CA ILE A 158 -5.03 67.34 -63.00
C ILE A 158 -4.24 66.10 -62.54
N VAL A 159 -2.91 66.17 -62.59
CA VAL A 159 -2.04 65.06 -62.15
C VAL A 159 -2.25 64.77 -60.67
N ARG A 160 -2.31 65.82 -59.83
CA ARG A 160 -2.59 65.68 -58.39
C ARG A 160 -3.93 65.01 -58.13
N GLN A 161 -4.97 65.34 -58.88
CA GLN A 161 -6.28 64.69 -58.75
C GLN A 161 -6.22 63.19 -59.09
N TYR A 162 -5.50 62.80 -60.14
CA TYR A 162 -5.33 61.38 -60.48
C TYR A 162 -4.49 60.65 -59.43
N GLU A 163 -3.38 61.22 -58.95
CA GLU A 163 -2.57 60.64 -57.88
C GLU A 163 -3.38 60.43 -56.60
N ILE A 164 -4.23 61.40 -56.22
CA ILE A 164 -5.15 61.26 -55.08
C ILE A 164 -6.17 60.15 -55.34
N LYS A 165 -6.74 60.04 -56.55
CA LYS A 165 -7.69 58.97 -56.90
C LYS A 165 -7.04 57.59 -56.81
N TYR A 166 -5.82 57.42 -57.30
CA TYR A 166 -5.06 56.17 -57.18
C TYR A 166 -4.71 55.86 -55.73
N ALA A 167 -4.14 56.82 -54.98
CA ALA A 167 -3.84 56.63 -53.57
C ALA A 167 -5.09 56.29 -52.72
N THR A 168 -6.23 56.90 -53.04
CA THR A 168 -7.52 56.59 -52.38
C THR A 168 -8.00 55.19 -52.73
N LYS A 169 -7.82 54.74 -53.98
CA LYS A 169 -8.13 53.38 -54.41
C LYS A 169 -7.23 52.36 -53.68
N ASP A 170 -5.93 52.64 -53.59
CA ASP A 170 -4.97 51.78 -52.91
C ASP A 170 -5.23 51.71 -51.40
N LEU A 171 -5.61 52.83 -50.77
CA LEU A 171 -6.05 52.86 -49.38
C LEU A 171 -7.31 52.00 -49.16
N LYS A 172 -8.29 52.08 -50.08
CA LYS A 172 -9.49 51.23 -50.02
C LYS A 172 -9.16 49.75 -50.18
N LEU A 173 -8.24 49.41 -51.09
CA LEU A 173 -7.79 48.02 -51.28
C LEU A 173 -7.05 47.51 -50.04
N SER A 174 -6.11 48.29 -49.49
CA SER A 174 -5.41 47.93 -48.26
C SER A 174 -6.36 47.77 -47.06
N TRP A 175 -7.39 48.61 -46.95
CA TRP A 175 -8.41 48.47 -45.92
C TRP A 175 -9.27 47.20 -46.09
N LEU A 176 -9.63 46.85 -47.33
CA LEU A 176 -10.31 45.59 -47.64
C LEU A 176 -9.41 44.39 -47.29
N ASP A 177 -8.12 44.46 -47.61
CA ASP A 177 -7.16 43.41 -47.27
C ASP A 177 -7.03 43.24 -45.74
N GLN A 178 -6.96 44.32 -44.98
CA GLN A 178 -6.96 44.27 -43.51
C GLN A 178 -8.25 43.66 -42.95
N GLN A 179 -9.41 43.97 -43.56
CA GLN A 179 -10.68 43.40 -43.14
C GLN A 179 -10.76 41.89 -43.45
N ILE A 180 -10.24 41.47 -44.61
CA ILE A 180 -10.12 40.06 -44.98
C ILE A 180 -9.16 39.34 -44.03
N GLU A 181 -7.97 39.90 -43.77
CA GLU A 181 -6.97 39.33 -42.87
C GLU A 181 -7.53 39.17 -41.45
N LYS A 182 -8.24 40.18 -40.93
CA LYS A 182 -8.90 40.10 -39.62
C LYS A 182 -9.95 39.00 -39.57
N ARG A 183 -10.77 38.84 -40.62
CA ARG A 183 -11.74 37.74 -40.69
C ARG A 183 -11.06 36.37 -40.76
N MET A 184 -10.01 36.24 -41.57
CA MET A 184 -9.23 35.00 -41.67
C MET A 184 -8.54 34.64 -40.35
N LEU A 185 -8.06 35.63 -39.59
CA LEU A 185 -7.47 35.42 -38.28
C LEU A 185 -8.52 34.95 -37.26
N GLN A 186 -9.68 35.61 -37.23
CA GLN A 186 -10.80 35.20 -36.37
C GLN A 186 -11.27 33.77 -36.67
N GLU A 187 -11.40 33.41 -37.94
CA GLU A 187 -11.78 32.05 -38.33
C GLU A 187 -10.72 31.02 -37.90
N LYS A 188 -9.43 31.33 -38.04
CA LYS A 188 -8.34 30.48 -37.54
C LYS A 188 -8.38 30.33 -36.02
N GLU A 189 -8.60 31.41 -35.28
CA GLU A 189 -8.74 31.39 -33.82
C GLU A 189 -9.94 30.56 -33.37
N GLU A 190 -11.10 30.68 -34.04
CA GLU A 190 -12.26 29.85 -33.76
C GLU A 190 -12.00 28.37 -34.04
N GLN A 191 -11.35 28.06 -35.17
CA GLN A 191 -10.99 26.69 -35.49
C GLN A 191 -10.02 26.11 -34.47
N GLU A 192 -9.02 26.88 -34.03
CA GLU A 192 -8.08 26.45 -33.02
C GLU A 192 -8.75 26.30 -31.65
N ASN A 193 -9.63 27.22 -31.26
CA ASN A 193 -10.43 27.10 -30.04
C ASN A 193 -11.32 25.86 -30.07
N ARG A 194 -11.94 25.53 -31.21
CA ARG A 194 -12.72 24.29 -31.38
C ARG A 194 -11.84 23.04 -31.27
N ARG A 195 -10.62 23.06 -31.80
CA ARG A 195 -9.65 21.96 -31.67
C ARG A 195 -9.25 21.75 -30.22
N ILE A 196 -8.86 22.83 -29.53
CA ILE A 196 -8.49 22.81 -28.12
C ILE A 196 -9.66 22.31 -27.26
N LEU A 197 -10.90 22.73 -27.55
CA LEU A 197 -12.08 22.27 -26.81
C LEU A 197 -12.30 20.76 -26.98
N LYS A 198 -12.22 20.27 -28.22
CA LYS A 198 -12.32 18.82 -28.53
C LYS A 198 -11.22 18.01 -27.84
N GLU A 199 -9.98 18.48 -27.90
CA GLU A 199 -8.86 17.81 -27.24
C GLU A 199 -9.04 17.76 -25.71
N ASN A 200 -9.54 18.84 -25.10
CA ASN A 200 -9.85 18.88 -23.68
C ASN A 200 -11.01 17.93 -23.31
N GLU A 201 -12.05 17.86 -24.14
CA GLU A 201 -13.16 16.92 -23.94
C GLU A 201 -12.70 15.46 -24.04
N GLU A 202 -11.86 15.12 -25.01
CA GLU A 202 -11.28 13.79 -25.16
C GLU A 202 -10.37 13.43 -23.98
N ARG A 203 -9.53 14.37 -23.51
CA ARG A 203 -8.71 14.17 -22.31
C ARG A 203 -9.57 13.92 -21.08
N LEU A 204 -10.66 14.67 -20.90
CA LEU A 204 -11.57 14.49 -19.78
C LEU A 204 -12.32 13.15 -19.85
N ARG A 205 -12.74 12.71 -21.05
CA ARG A 205 -13.35 11.38 -21.23
C ARG A 205 -12.38 10.26 -20.86
N LYS A 206 -11.14 10.31 -21.35
CA LYS A 206 -10.10 9.34 -20.99
C LYS A 206 -9.82 9.31 -19.49
N GLN A 207 -9.78 10.47 -18.83
CA GLN A 207 -9.61 10.53 -17.37
C GLN A 207 -10.77 9.88 -16.63
N LYS A 208 -12.02 10.12 -17.04
CA LYS A 208 -13.20 9.48 -16.45
C LYS A 208 -13.21 7.97 -16.66
N GLU A 209 -12.90 7.51 -17.88
CA GLU A 209 -12.83 6.07 -18.18
C GLU A 209 -11.76 5.38 -17.33
N ASN A 210 -10.58 5.99 -17.17
CA ASN A 210 -9.53 5.47 -16.30
C ASN A 210 -9.96 5.43 -14.83
N GLU A 211 -10.66 6.46 -14.34
CA GLU A 211 -11.19 6.51 -12.97
C GLU A 211 -12.25 5.41 -12.74
N GLU A 212 -13.16 5.20 -13.70
CA GLU A 212 -14.18 4.14 -13.65
C GLU A 212 -13.55 2.73 -13.70
N GLN A 213 -12.57 2.50 -14.55
CA GLN A 213 -11.86 1.22 -14.62
C GLN A 213 -11.15 0.92 -13.31
N LEU A 214 -10.46 1.91 -12.75
CA LEU A 214 -9.76 1.75 -11.48
C LEU A 214 -10.74 1.49 -10.33
N LEU A 215 -11.91 2.15 -10.33
CA LEU A 215 -12.97 1.90 -9.36
C LEU A 215 -13.50 0.46 -9.47
N LYS A 216 -13.77 -0.02 -10.68
CA LYS A 216 -14.21 -1.40 -10.93
C LYS A 216 -13.18 -2.41 -10.43
N GLN A 217 -11.91 -2.21 -10.74
CA GLN A 217 -10.82 -3.07 -10.25
C GLN A 217 -10.73 -3.07 -8.72
N THR A 218 -10.88 -1.92 -8.07
CA THR A 218 -10.88 -1.86 -6.59
C THR A 218 -12.09 -2.59 -5.99
N GLN A 219 -13.27 -2.46 -6.60
CA GLN A 219 -14.49 -3.15 -6.15
C GLN A 219 -14.40 -4.66 -6.35
N GLU A 220 -13.85 -5.12 -7.47
CA GLU A 220 -13.60 -6.54 -7.72
C GLU A 220 -12.62 -7.13 -6.72
N LYS A 221 -11.52 -6.42 -6.42
CA LYS A 221 -10.57 -6.83 -5.37
C LYS A 221 -11.22 -6.87 -4.00
N GLU A 222 -12.04 -5.88 -3.65
CA GLU A 222 -12.77 -5.87 -2.38
C GLU A 222 -13.74 -7.06 -2.29
N LYS A 223 -14.46 -7.39 -3.36
CA LYS A 223 -15.34 -8.56 -3.41
C LYS A 223 -14.56 -9.86 -3.24
N GLN A 224 -13.48 -10.03 -4.00
CA GLN A 224 -12.62 -11.22 -3.89
C GLN A 224 -12.08 -11.42 -2.47
N LEU A 225 -11.60 -10.34 -1.82
CA LEU A 225 -11.14 -10.40 -0.43
C LEU A 225 -12.26 -10.78 0.53
N LYS A 226 -13.48 -10.26 0.33
CA LYS A 226 -14.65 -10.65 1.14
C LYS A 226 -15.02 -12.11 0.95
N ASP A 227 -15.07 -12.59 -0.28
CA ASP A 227 -15.41 -13.98 -0.59
C ASP A 227 -14.39 -14.94 0.05
N ILE A 228 -13.09 -14.61 -0.03
CA ILE A 228 -12.02 -15.38 0.62
C ILE A 228 -12.18 -15.36 2.16
N LEU A 229 -12.47 -14.20 2.75
CA LEU A 229 -12.72 -14.08 4.19
C LEU A 229 -13.93 -14.90 4.62
N GLU A 230 -15.02 -14.91 3.84
CA GLU A 230 -16.20 -15.73 4.12
C GLU A 230 -15.89 -17.22 4.09
N LEU A 231 -15.12 -17.68 3.09
CA LEU A 231 -14.63 -19.05 3.01
C LEU A 231 -13.80 -19.42 4.25
N GLN A 232 -12.83 -18.58 4.63
CA GLN A 232 -12.00 -18.82 5.81
C GLN A 232 -12.79 -18.84 7.11
N ILE A 233 -13.79 -17.97 7.26
CA ILE A 233 -14.69 -17.98 8.42
C ILE A 233 -15.51 -19.28 8.45
N SER A 234 -15.97 -19.76 7.29
CA SER A 234 -16.69 -21.04 7.21
C SER A 234 -15.81 -22.24 7.57
N GLU A 235 -14.56 -22.28 7.10
CA GLU A 235 -13.58 -23.30 7.48
C GLU A 235 -13.27 -23.25 8.98
N LEU A 236 -13.13 -22.06 9.55
CA LEU A 236 -12.90 -21.88 10.98
C LEU A 236 -14.09 -22.40 11.81
N ARG A 237 -15.33 -22.19 11.34
CA ARG A 237 -16.52 -22.78 11.97
C ARG A 237 -16.51 -24.31 11.93
N LEU A 238 -16.16 -24.91 10.80
CA LEU A 238 -16.02 -26.37 10.70
C LEU A 238 -14.94 -26.91 11.67
N LYS A 239 -13.80 -26.21 11.79
CA LYS A 239 -12.75 -26.56 12.75
C LYS A 239 -13.21 -26.40 14.20
N GLN A 240 -14.04 -25.40 14.49
CA GLN A 240 -14.67 -25.22 15.80
C GLN A 240 -15.59 -26.40 16.15
N GLU A 241 -16.44 -26.84 15.21
CA GLU A 241 -17.29 -28.02 15.39
C GLU A 241 -16.46 -29.28 15.64
N LEU A 242 -15.39 -29.49 14.88
CA LEU A 242 -14.46 -30.60 15.11
C LEU A 242 -13.80 -30.54 16.49
N CYS A 243 -13.41 -29.35 16.98
CA CYS A 243 -12.92 -29.19 18.36
C CYS A 243 -13.97 -29.59 19.40
N GLU A 244 -15.24 -29.22 19.19
CA GLU A 244 -16.32 -29.61 20.10
C GLU A 244 -16.56 -31.12 20.10
N GLU A 245 -16.48 -31.77 18.94
CA GLU A 245 -16.55 -33.23 18.84
C GLU A 245 -15.39 -33.93 19.54
N LEU A 246 -14.15 -33.44 19.34
CA LEU A 246 -12.97 -33.98 20.03
C LEU A 246 -13.08 -33.79 21.55
N ARG A 247 -13.60 -32.66 22.01
CA ARG A 247 -13.84 -32.41 23.43
C ARG A 247 -14.87 -33.36 24.01
N LYS A 248 -15.98 -33.62 23.30
CA LYS A 248 -16.98 -34.61 23.73
C LYS A 248 -16.36 -36.01 23.87
N LYS A 249 -15.51 -36.41 22.90
CA LYS A 249 -14.77 -37.68 22.97
C LYS A 249 -13.80 -37.74 24.15
N GLU A 250 -13.12 -36.64 24.46
CA GLU A 250 -12.25 -36.55 25.64
C GLU A 250 -13.06 -36.68 26.94
N ASP A 251 -14.21 -36.02 27.03
CA ASP A 251 -15.12 -36.13 28.17
C ASP A 251 -15.66 -37.57 28.33
N GLU A 252 -15.89 -38.29 27.24
CA GLU A 252 -16.26 -39.71 27.26
C GLU A 252 -15.11 -40.59 27.72
N ASP A 253 -13.92 -40.48 27.11
CA ASP A 253 -12.73 -41.25 27.48
C ASP A 253 -12.33 -41.03 28.95
N THR A 254 -12.45 -39.79 29.46
CA THR A 254 -12.18 -39.48 30.88
C THR A 254 -13.21 -40.11 31.82
N ARG A 255 -14.49 -40.16 31.44
CA ARG A 255 -15.50 -40.91 32.22
C ARG A 255 -15.17 -42.39 32.25
N TYR A 256 -14.78 -42.98 31.12
CA TYR A 256 -14.37 -44.39 31.08
C TYR A 256 -13.15 -44.65 31.95
N LYS A 257 -12.16 -43.74 31.95
CA LYS A 257 -10.99 -43.84 32.82
C LYS A 257 -11.38 -43.91 34.30
N ILE A 258 -12.24 -43.01 34.75
CA ILE A 258 -12.75 -42.99 36.14
C ILE A 258 -13.47 -44.30 36.48
N LEU A 259 -14.33 -44.79 35.59
CA LEU A 259 -15.06 -46.05 35.82
C LEU A 259 -14.12 -47.26 35.91
N VAL A 260 -13.07 -47.31 35.10
CA VAL A 260 -12.05 -48.37 35.17
C VAL A 260 -11.21 -48.26 36.45
N GLU A 261 -10.92 -47.04 36.92
CA GLU A 261 -10.29 -46.80 38.22
C GLU A 261 -11.16 -47.29 39.38
N GLU A 262 -12.47 -47.02 39.38
CA GLU A 262 -13.40 -47.54 40.38
C GLU A 262 -13.45 -49.09 40.40
N ILE A 263 -13.36 -49.72 39.23
CA ILE A 263 -13.33 -51.18 39.10
C ILE A 263 -12.04 -51.75 39.71
N GLU A 264 -10.90 -51.10 39.46
CA GLU A 264 -9.64 -51.49 40.07
C GLU A 264 -9.64 -51.30 41.59
N GLU A 265 -10.19 -50.19 42.10
CA GLU A 265 -10.32 -49.97 43.54
C GLU A 265 -11.16 -51.04 44.20
N LYS A 266 -12.29 -51.40 43.58
CA LYS A 266 -13.14 -52.51 43.98
C LYS A 266 -12.34 -53.83 44.04
N ARG A 267 -11.55 -54.13 43.01
CA ARG A 267 -10.65 -55.30 42.97
C ARG A 267 -9.66 -55.31 44.15
N ILE A 268 -9.01 -54.17 44.42
CA ILE A 268 -8.05 -54.03 45.52
C ILE A 268 -8.73 -54.23 46.88
N MET A 269 -9.94 -53.71 47.04
CA MET A 269 -10.74 -53.90 48.27
C MET A 269 -11.12 -55.37 48.48
N GLU A 270 -11.53 -56.08 47.44
CA GLU A 270 -11.80 -57.52 47.57
C GLU A 270 -10.52 -58.31 47.86
N GLU A 271 -9.38 -57.96 47.26
CA GLU A 271 -8.10 -58.60 47.56
C GLU A 271 -7.73 -58.44 49.05
N ARG A 272 -8.03 -57.28 49.66
CA ARG A 272 -7.85 -57.05 51.11
C ARG A 272 -8.79 -57.95 51.91
N ARG A 273 -10.07 -58.02 51.54
CA ARG A 273 -11.05 -58.90 52.21
C ARG A 273 -10.65 -60.37 52.12
N CYS A 274 -10.11 -60.82 50.99
CA CYS A 274 -9.57 -62.17 50.85
C CYS A 274 -8.40 -62.43 51.81
N LYS A 275 -7.48 -61.47 51.98
CA LYS A 275 -6.39 -61.58 52.97
C LYS A 275 -6.93 -61.66 54.40
N ASP A 276 -7.96 -60.89 54.72
CA ASP A 276 -8.60 -60.95 56.05
C ASP A 276 -9.27 -62.30 56.30
N ARG A 277 -9.98 -62.86 55.30
CA ARG A 277 -10.54 -64.23 55.34
C ARG A 277 -9.43 -65.27 55.53
N GLU A 278 -8.30 -65.13 54.84
CA GLU A 278 -7.14 -66.02 55.00
C GLU A 278 -6.54 -65.98 56.41
N CYS A 279 -6.42 -64.79 57.00
CA CYS A 279 -6.02 -64.63 58.39
C CYS A 279 -7.02 -65.27 59.36
N ALA A 280 -8.33 -65.12 59.11
CA ALA A 280 -9.37 -65.73 59.93
C ALA A 280 -9.32 -67.28 59.89
N LEU A 281 -9.02 -67.86 58.72
CA LEU A 281 -8.88 -69.31 58.53
C LEU A 281 -7.72 -69.92 59.33
N TYR A 282 -6.66 -69.16 59.61
CA TYR A 282 -5.53 -69.62 60.40
C TYR A 282 -5.97 -70.13 61.79
N ASN A 283 -6.94 -69.46 62.40
CA ASN A 283 -7.43 -69.72 63.77
C ASN A 283 -8.31 -70.98 63.90
N ILE A 284 -8.80 -71.54 62.79
CA ILE A 284 -9.60 -72.78 62.81
C ILE A 284 -8.68 -73.95 63.16
N ARG A 285 -9.11 -74.90 64.00
CA ARG A 285 -8.27 -76.07 64.36
C ARG A 285 -8.53 -77.29 63.48
N GLN A 286 -9.77 -77.48 63.02
CA GLN A 286 -10.15 -78.65 62.21
C GLN A 286 -9.85 -78.41 60.73
N HIS A 287 -8.99 -79.26 60.13
CA HIS A 287 -8.61 -79.13 58.72
C HIS A 287 -9.78 -79.35 57.76
N LYS A 288 -10.72 -80.25 58.07
CA LYS A 288 -11.95 -80.45 57.28
C LYS A 288 -12.83 -79.19 57.28
N GLN A 289 -12.92 -78.49 58.41
CA GLN A 289 -13.65 -77.22 58.51
C GLN A 289 -12.93 -76.08 57.76
N LYS A 290 -11.59 -76.04 57.79
CA LYS A 290 -10.79 -75.11 56.96
C LYS A 290 -11.05 -75.31 55.47
N LEU A 291 -11.04 -76.55 55.01
CA LEU A 291 -11.31 -76.90 53.60
C LEU A 291 -12.69 -76.41 53.17
N LYS A 292 -13.74 -76.71 53.95
CA LYS A 292 -15.11 -76.25 53.65
C LYS A 292 -15.22 -74.73 53.60
N LYS A 293 -14.60 -74.03 54.55
CA LYS A 293 -14.62 -72.55 54.57
C LYS A 293 -13.82 -71.95 53.42
N LYS A 294 -12.65 -72.49 53.08
CA LYS A 294 -11.84 -72.01 51.96
C LYS A 294 -12.54 -72.20 50.61
N VAL A 295 -13.24 -73.33 50.40
CA VAL A 295 -14.06 -73.54 49.19
C VAL A 295 -15.18 -72.50 49.09
N GLN A 296 -15.86 -72.22 50.20
CA GLN A 296 -16.88 -71.17 50.25
C GLN A 296 -16.28 -69.80 49.89
N ASP A 297 -15.15 -69.43 50.49
CA ASP A 297 -14.46 -68.16 50.21
C ASP A 297 -14.01 -68.05 48.73
N ILE A 298 -13.58 -69.16 48.12
CA ILE A 298 -13.18 -69.21 46.71
C ILE A 298 -14.40 -69.08 45.79
N GLN A 299 -15.52 -69.71 46.12
CA GLN A 299 -16.78 -69.54 45.36
C GLN A 299 -17.23 -68.08 45.38
N GLU A 300 -17.21 -67.43 46.55
CA GLU A 300 -17.52 -65.99 46.70
C GLU A 300 -16.54 -65.11 45.89
N SER A 301 -15.25 -65.43 45.90
CA SER A 301 -14.23 -64.73 45.09
C SER A 301 -14.44 -64.91 43.58
N LEU A 302 -14.80 -66.10 43.11
CA LEU A 302 -15.10 -66.39 41.71
C LEU A 302 -16.36 -65.66 41.24
N GLU A 303 -17.40 -65.59 42.07
CA GLU A 303 -18.61 -64.81 41.77
C GLU A 303 -18.29 -63.32 41.66
N TYR A 304 -17.49 -62.79 42.58
CA TYR A 304 -17.04 -61.40 42.53
C TYR A 304 -16.23 -61.10 41.26
N GLU A 305 -15.25 -61.94 40.91
CA GLU A 305 -14.44 -61.80 39.70
C GLU A 305 -15.31 -61.86 38.43
N ARG A 306 -16.29 -62.77 38.38
CA ARG A 306 -17.26 -62.84 37.29
C ARG A 306 -18.04 -61.54 37.14
N ASP A 307 -18.55 -61.00 38.25
CA ASP A 307 -19.33 -59.77 38.24
C ASP A 307 -18.46 -58.54 37.91
N LEU A 308 -17.19 -58.53 38.32
CA LEU A 308 -16.22 -57.50 37.98
C LEU A 308 -15.96 -57.47 36.46
N ILE A 309 -15.68 -58.63 35.85
CA ILE A 309 -15.44 -58.73 34.40
C ILE A 309 -16.72 -58.52 33.61
N ALA A 310 -17.88 -58.95 34.11
CA ALA A 310 -19.17 -58.63 33.50
C ALA A 310 -19.44 -57.12 33.47
N LYS A 311 -19.06 -56.38 34.52
CA LYS A 311 -19.12 -54.91 34.53
C LYS A 311 -18.18 -54.29 33.49
N LEU A 312 -16.94 -54.79 33.36
CA LEU A 312 -16.04 -54.34 32.28
C LEU A 312 -16.63 -54.60 30.89
N LYS A 313 -17.30 -55.74 30.70
CA LYS A 313 -18.02 -56.04 29.45
C LYS A 313 -19.19 -55.09 29.20
N GLN A 314 -19.96 -54.74 30.25
CA GLN A 314 -21.09 -53.80 30.17
C GLN A 314 -20.65 -52.36 29.90
N LEU A 315 -19.45 -51.97 30.32
CA LEU A 315 -18.85 -50.69 29.94
C LEU A 315 -18.50 -50.59 28.45
N GLU A 316 -18.78 -51.65 27.67
CA GLU A 316 -18.52 -51.72 26.24
C GLU A 316 -17.10 -51.27 25.93
N VAL A 317 -16.14 -51.75 26.70
CA VAL A 317 -14.73 -51.40 26.50
C VAL A 317 -14.24 -51.74 25.09
N GLU A 318 -14.90 -52.72 24.45
CA GLU A 318 -14.79 -53.01 23.03
C GLU A 318 -14.99 -51.77 22.13
N ASN A 319 -15.93 -50.89 22.46
CA ASN A 319 -16.26 -49.69 21.68
C ASN A 319 -15.23 -48.56 21.86
N LEU A 320 -14.39 -48.62 22.89
CA LEU A 320 -13.27 -47.68 23.08
C LEU A 320 -12.12 -47.97 22.12
N ILE A 321 -12.05 -49.18 21.56
CA ILE A 321 -10.94 -49.56 20.72
C ILE A 321 -11.27 -49.19 19.27
N SER A 322 -10.50 -48.25 18.72
CA SER A 322 -10.69 -47.82 17.32
C SER A 322 -10.29 -48.90 16.31
N GLU A 323 -9.37 -49.79 16.68
CA GLU A 323 -8.90 -50.88 15.82
C GLU A 323 -9.79 -52.12 15.98
N GLU A 324 -10.47 -52.53 14.90
CA GLU A 324 -11.41 -53.66 14.93
C GLU A 324 -10.74 -54.99 15.34
N SER A 325 -9.47 -55.22 14.98
CA SER A 325 -8.71 -56.42 15.41
C SER A 325 -8.55 -56.47 16.92
N LYS A 326 -8.05 -55.38 17.53
CA LYS A 326 -7.85 -55.28 18.97
C LYS A 326 -9.19 -55.32 19.73
N LYS A 327 -10.24 -54.74 19.14
CA LYS A 327 -11.60 -54.83 19.65
C LYS A 327 -12.06 -56.28 19.75
N HIS A 328 -11.80 -57.07 18.71
CA HIS A 328 -12.13 -58.48 18.69
C HIS A 328 -11.30 -59.27 19.71
N GLU A 329 -9.98 -59.04 19.79
CA GLU A 329 -9.09 -59.70 20.76
C GLU A 329 -9.53 -59.46 22.21
N ILE A 330 -9.90 -58.23 22.56
CA ILE A 330 -10.35 -57.89 23.93
C ILE A 330 -11.72 -58.51 24.22
N LYS A 331 -12.64 -58.51 23.24
CA LYS A 331 -13.94 -59.18 23.34
C LYS A 331 -13.80 -60.68 23.58
N GLU A 332 -12.92 -61.32 22.81
CA GLU A 332 -12.62 -62.74 22.92
C GLU A 332 -11.97 -63.02 24.27
N GLY A 333 -10.94 -62.27 24.67
CA GLY A 333 -10.28 -62.41 25.97
C GLY A 333 -11.23 -62.26 27.17
N ILE A 334 -12.15 -61.29 27.14
CA ILE A 334 -13.19 -61.13 28.18
C ILE A 334 -14.12 -62.35 28.20
N SER A 335 -14.50 -62.86 27.03
CA SER A 335 -15.41 -64.01 26.91
C SER A 335 -14.74 -65.32 27.35
N GLU A 336 -13.47 -65.51 27.02
CA GLU A 336 -12.62 -66.60 27.48
C GLU A 336 -12.46 -66.56 29.00
N PHE A 337 -12.18 -65.39 29.58
CA PHE A 337 -12.09 -65.23 31.03
C PHE A 337 -13.37 -65.68 31.73
N LEU A 338 -14.53 -65.22 31.25
CA LEU A 338 -15.82 -65.60 31.82
C LEU A 338 -16.07 -67.11 31.72
N ASN A 339 -15.59 -67.76 30.66
CA ASN A 339 -15.66 -69.21 30.50
C ASN A 339 -14.74 -69.93 31.51
N ILE A 340 -13.50 -69.45 31.68
CA ILE A 340 -12.54 -69.99 32.67
C ILE A 340 -13.11 -69.89 34.09
N VAL A 341 -13.66 -68.74 34.48
CA VAL A 341 -14.28 -68.57 35.81
C VAL A 341 -15.47 -69.51 36.00
N ARG A 342 -16.30 -69.69 34.97
CA ARG A 342 -17.42 -70.64 35.02
C ARG A 342 -16.95 -72.09 35.21
N GLN A 343 -15.90 -72.50 34.48
CA GLN A 343 -15.32 -73.84 34.62
C GLN A 343 -14.73 -74.04 36.02
N GLN A 344 -14.05 -73.03 36.58
CA GLN A 344 -13.51 -73.07 37.93
C GLN A 344 -14.60 -73.13 39.00
N GLN A 345 -15.72 -72.43 38.82
CA GLN A 345 -16.88 -72.53 39.72
C GLN A 345 -17.44 -73.96 39.77
N GLU A 346 -17.56 -74.63 38.62
CA GLU A 346 -18.03 -76.02 38.57
C GLU A 346 -17.02 -76.98 39.21
N LEU A 347 -15.72 -76.79 38.96
CA LEU A 347 -14.65 -77.56 39.62
C LEU A 347 -14.70 -77.39 41.15
N GLU A 348 -14.88 -76.17 41.66
CA GLU A 348 -15.02 -75.94 43.10
C GLU A 348 -16.29 -76.57 43.67
N ARG A 349 -17.39 -76.60 42.92
CA ARG A 349 -18.61 -77.32 43.33
C ARG A 349 -18.38 -78.83 43.42
N GLN A 350 -17.60 -79.41 42.50
CA GLN A 350 -17.23 -80.83 42.54
C GLN A 350 -16.27 -81.12 43.70
N ARG A 351 -15.27 -80.26 43.94
CA ARG A 351 -14.37 -80.32 45.10
C ARG A 351 -15.17 -80.24 46.40
N GLN A 352 -16.17 -79.35 46.49
CA GLN A 352 -17.06 -79.22 47.64
C GLN A 352 -17.79 -80.52 47.96
N LYS A 353 -18.37 -81.19 46.95
CA LYS A 353 -19.01 -82.50 47.11
C LYS A 353 -18.01 -83.56 47.59
N HIS A 354 -16.80 -83.58 47.03
CA HIS A 354 -15.77 -84.54 47.43
C HIS A 354 -15.33 -84.35 48.90
N LEU A 355 -15.26 -83.11 49.38
CA LEU A 355 -14.93 -82.78 50.78
C LEU A 355 -15.96 -83.29 51.80
N GLU A 356 -17.18 -83.61 51.39
CA GLU A 356 -18.18 -84.23 52.27
C GLU A 356 -17.76 -85.64 52.68
N PHE A 357 -17.12 -86.37 51.76
CA PHE A 357 -16.71 -87.77 51.93
C PHE A 357 -15.32 -87.96 52.57
N ILE A 358 -14.48 -86.92 52.64
CA ILE A 358 -13.14 -87.01 53.24
C ILE A 358 -13.22 -87.15 54.77
N PHE A 359 -12.44 -88.09 55.33
CA PHE A 359 -12.29 -88.26 56.78
C PHE A 359 -11.32 -87.24 57.40
N ASP A 360 -11.47 -86.97 58.69
CA ASP A 360 -10.64 -85.98 59.40
C ASP A 360 -9.15 -86.36 59.44
N SER A 361 -8.83 -87.66 59.36
CA SER A 361 -7.46 -88.19 59.28
C SER A 361 -6.75 -87.81 57.98
N GLU A 362 -7.49 -87.72 56.87
CA GLU A 362 -6.95 -87.39 55.53
C GLU A 362 -7.02 -85.89 55.24
N ALA A 363 -7.90 -85.16 55.94
CA ALA A 363 -8.17 -83.75 55.72
C ALA A 363 -6.92 -82.86 55.83
N LYS A 364 -5.94 -83.20 56.68
CA LYS A 364 -4.69 -82.43 56.79
C LYS A 364 -3.82 -82.52 55.53
N ALA A 365 -3.59 -83.72 55.02
CA ALA A 365 -2.80 -83.95 53.81
C ALA A 365 -3.48 -83.37 52.57
N VAL A 366 -4.82 -83.49 52.49
CA VAL A 366 -5.61 -82.86 51.42
C VAL A 366 -5.54 -81.34 51.51
N TYR A 367 -5.65 -80.76 52.71
CA TYR A 367 -5.55 -79.30 52.90
C TYR A 367 -4.22 -78.72 52.44
N GLU A 368 -3.09 -79.34 52.78
CA GLU A 368 -1.76 -78.85 52.38
C GLU A 368 -1.60 -78.87 50.85
N LYS A 369 -1.98 -79.97 50.19
CA LYS A 369 -1.93 -80.09 48.73
C LYS A 369 -2.88 -79.11 48.03
N GLN A 370 -4.11 -79.02 48.52
CA GLN A 370 -5.13 -78.19 47.88
C GLN A 370 -4.86 -76.70 48.06
N THR A 371 -4.27 -76.29 49.19
CA THR A 371 -3.87 -74.89 49.42
C THR A 371 -2.85 -74.42 48.39
N GLU A 372 -1.90 -75.29 48.01
CA GLU A 372 -0.90 -74.97 46.99
C GLU A 372 -1.53 -74.83 45.60
N ILE A 373 -2.48 -75.72 45.26
CA ILE A 373 -3.24 -75.64 44.00
C ILE A 373 -4.04 -74.33 43.97
N TRP A 374 -4.79 -74.03 45.02
CA TRP A 374 -5.57 -72.79 45.12
C TRP A 374 -4.71 -71.54 45.02
N ARG A 375 -3.50 -71.52 45.61
CA ARG A 375 -2.59 -70.37 45.45
C ARG A 375 -2.16 -70.17 44.00
N ARG A 376 -1.87 -71.25 43.27
CA ARG A 376 -1.49 -71.16 41.85
C ARG A 376 -2.65 -70.70 40.98
N GLU A 377 -3.84 -71.27 41.20
CA GLU A 377 -5.06 -70.87 40.51
C GLU A 377 -5.41 -69.40 40.82
N ASP A 378 -5.35 -68.98 42.08
CA ASP A 378 -5.63 -67.62 42.51
C ASP A 378 -4.64 -66.59 41.94
N THR A 379 -3.34 -66.88 41.97
CA THR A 379 -2.32 -66.00 41.38
C THR A 379 -2.48 -65.86 39.87
N ALA A 380 -2.79 -66.95 39.16
CA ALA A 380 -3.06 -66.92 37.72
C ALA A 380 -4.30 -66.07 37.40
N ARG A 381 -5.41 -66.25 38.14
CA ARG A 381 -6.64 -65.45 37.97
C ARG A 381 -6.40 -63.97 38.22
N LYS A 382 -5.75 -63.62 39.34
CA LYS A 382 -5.43 -62.23 39.69
C LYS A 382 -4.56 -61.56 38.63
N ASN A 383 -3.57 -62.28 38.12
CA ASN A 383 -2.72 -61.77 37.04
C ASN A 383 -3.52 -61.54 35.76
N LEU A 384 -4.44 -62.44 35.42
CA LEU A 384 -5.27 -62.31 34.23
C LEU A 384 -6.24 -61.12 34.35
N VAL A 385 -6.95 -60.97 35.48
CA VAL A 385 -7.81 -59.80 35.74
C VAL A 385 -7.02 -58.50 35.65
N LYS A 386 -5.83 -58.47 36.28
CA LYS A 386 -4.94 -57.30 36.24
C LYS A 386 -4.51 -56.97 34.81
N GLN A 387 -4.13 -57.97 34.01
CA GLN A 387 -3.75 -57.77 32.62
C GLN A 387 -4.90 -57.18 31.80
N VAL A 388 -6.13 -57.69 31.95
CA VAL A 388 -7.30 -57.14 31.27
C VAL A 388 -7.50 -55.66 31.64
N ILE A 389 -7.49 -55.32 32.93
CA ILE A 389 -7.64 -53.93 33.39
C ILE A 389 -6.50 -53.03 32.85
N ASP A 390 -5.25 -53.49 32.90
CA ASP A 390 -4.09 -52.73 32.43
C ASP A 390 -4.12 -52.49 30.91
N ILE A 391 -4.59 -53.47 30.12
CA ILE A 391 -4.79 -53.31 28.67
C ILE A 391 -5.84 -52.25 28.39
N VAL A 392 -6.98 -52.32 29.08
CA VAL A 392 -8.08 -51.36 28.93
C VAL A 392 -7.64 -49.94 29.31
N ARG A 393 -6.92 -49.79 30.41
CA ARG A 393 -6.33 -48.51 30.83
C ARG A 393 -5.40 -47.93 29.78
N ARG A 394 -4.45 -48.73 29.29
CA ARG A 394 -3.51 -48.31 28.24
C ARG A 394 -4.26 -47.85 26.99
N GLN A 395 -5.32 -48.55 26.60
CA GLN A 395 -6.11 -48.15 25.44
C GLN A 395 -6.82 -46.79 25.64
N ILE A 396 -7.40 -46.55 26.82
CA ILE A 396 -8.04 -45.27 27.15
C ILE A 396 -6.98 -44.14 27.15
N ASP A 397 -5.82 -44.38 27.74
CA ASP A 397 -4.72 -43.41 27.76
C ASP A 397 -4.18 -43.11 26.35
N ASP A 398 -4.05 -44.13 25.49
CA ASP A 398 -3.66 -43.97 24.09
C ASP A 398 -4.69 -43.17 23.28
N ASN A 399 -5.99 -43.40 23.51
CA ASN A 399 -7.06 -42.62 22.89
C ASN A 399 -7.02 -41.16 23.32
N LEU A 400 -6.87 -40.91 24.63
CA LEU A 400 -6.71 -39.56 25.18
C LEU A 400 -5.49 -38.85 24.59
N ALA A 401 -4.36 -39.55 24.45
CA ALA A 401 -3.15 -39.01 23.85
C ALA A 401 -3.36 -38.66 22.36
N LYS A 402 -3.98 -39.55 21.59
CA LYS A 402 -4.33 -39.31 20.17
C LYS A 402 -5.31 -38.14 20.03
N ASN A 403 -6.30 -38.04 20.92
CA ASN A 403 -7.27 -36.95 20.92
C ASN A 403 -6.56 -35.61 21.21
N LYS A 404 -5.72 -35.55 22.25
CA LYS A 404 -4.91 -34.36 22.54
C LYS A 404 -4.01 -33.95 21.39
N GLN A 405 -3.36 -34.90 20.72
CA GLN A 405 -2.54 -34.62 19.55
C GLN A 405 -3.38 -33.97 18.42
N LYS A 406 -4.55 -34.54 18.12
CA LYS A 406 -5.48 -33.95 17.14
C LYS A 406 -5.98 -32.56 17.55
N GLN A 407 -6.23 -32.34 18.84
CA GLN A 407 -6.61 -31.02 19.35
C GLN A 407 -5.50 -30.00 19.12
N ILE A 408 -4.23 -30.36 19.39
CA ILE A 408 -3.07 -29.50 19.15
C ILE A 408 -2.95 -29.16 17.66
N GLU A 409 -3.12 -30.14 16.78
CA GLU A 409 -3.08 -29.95 15.32
C GLU A 409 -4.17 -28.98 14.86
N ILE A 410 -5.42 -29.19 15.28
CA ILE A 410 -6.53 -28.28 14.92
C ILE A 410 -6.33 -26.87 15.50
N LEU A 411 -5.78 -26.76 16.71
CA LEU A 411 -5.45 -25.45 17.30
C LEU A 411 -4.39 -24.73 16.46
N SER A 412 -3.34 -25.43 16.03
CA SER A 412 -2.32 -24.85 15.16
C SER A 412 -2.88 -24.37 13.83
N GLU A 413 -3.73 -25.18 13.18
CA GLU A 413 -4.40 -24.81 11.93
C GLU A 413 -5.35 -23.61 12.13
N ARG A 414 -6.08 -23.57 13.25
CA ARG A 414 -6.97 -22.45 13.58
C ARG A 414 -6.18 -21.16 13.82
N GLU A 415 -5.04 -21.23 14.50
CA GLU A 415 -4.15 -20.08 14.68
C GLU A 415 -3.64 -19.55 13.34
N GLU A 416 -3.20 -20.44 12.45
CA GLU A 416 -2.78 -20.06 11.09
C GLU A 416 -3.91 -19.42 10.28
N MET A 417 -5.13 -19.97 10.34
CA MET A 417 -6.29 -19.37 9.67
C MET A 417 -6.66 -18.02 10.28
N THR A 418 -6.57 -17.88 11.60
CA THR A 418 -6.84 -16.59 12.27
C THR A 418 -5.84 -15.53 11.81
N ARG A 419 -4.55 -15.88 11.70
CA ARG A 419 -3.53 -14.97 11.15
C ARG A 419 -3.85 -14.56 9.71
N LYS A 420 -4.20 -15.51 8.84
CA LYS A 420 -4.60 -15.20 7.45
C LYS A 420 -5.83 -14.29 7.37
N ILE A 421 -6.83 -14.51 8.23
CA ILE A 421 -8.01 -13.64 8.35
C ILE A 421 -7.59 -12.23 8.79
N GLU A 422 -6.66 -12.11 9.74
CA GLU A 422 -6.13 -10.82 10.17
C GLU A 422 -5.39 -10.11 9.03
N ASP A 423 -4.56 -10.82 8.28
CA ASP A 423 -3.84 -10.27 7.12
C ASP A 423 -4.80 -9.75 6.04
N TYR A 424 -5.81 -10.54 5.64
CA TYR A 424 -6.82 -10.08 4.68
C TYR A 424 -7.68 -8.93 5.20
N ASN A 425 -7.98 -8.90 6.50
CA ASN A 425 -8.66 -7.75 7.11
C ASN A 425 -7.78 -6.49 7.10
N GLN A 426 -6.46 -6.62 7.29
CA GLN A 426 -5.52 -5.51 7.17
C GLN A 426 -5.45 -5.02 5.72
N GLU A 427 -5.35 -5.91 4.73
CA GLU A 427 -5.38 -5.57 3.31
C GLU A 427 -6.67 -4.82 2.95
N LEU A 428 -7.82 -5.32 3.41
CA LEU A 428 -9.11 -4.67 3.22
C LEU A 428 -9.17 -3.27 3.85
N ARG A 429 -8.59 -3.10 5.05
CA ARG A 429 -8.50 -1.79 5.71
C ARG A 429 -7.63 -0.82 4.92
N ILE A 430 -6.45 -1.25 4.46
CA ILE A 430 -5.54 -0.44 3.65
C ILE A 430 -6.22 -0.03 2.34
N LEU A 431 -6.94 -0.95 1.69
CA LEU A 431 -7.65 -0.67 0.44
C LEU A 431 -8.74 0.40 0.64
N LYS A 432 -9.52 0.30 1.72
CA LYS A 432 -10.53 1.31 2.09
C LYS A 432 -9.90 2.66 2.46
N GLU A 433 -8.80 2.65 3.21
CA GLU A 433 -8.10 3.89 3.58
C GLU A 433 -7.53 4.60 2.34
N ASN A 434 -6.95 3.85 1.40
CA ASN A 434 -6.47 4.39 0.12
C ASN A 434 -7.61 4.94 -0.73
N GLU A 435 -8.77 4.29 -0.73
CA GLU A 435 -9.97 4.81 -1.41
C GLU A 435 -10.44 6.13 -0.80
N GLU A 436 -10.50 6.22 0.54
CA GLU A 436 -10.87 7.46 1.24
C GLU A 436 -9.86 8.58 1.02
N LYS A 437 -8.55 8.29 1.09
CA LYS A 437 -7.49 9.26 0.75
C LYS A 437 -7.70 9.82 -0.65
N ARG A 438 -7.93 8.96 -1.64
CA ARG A 438 -8.20 9.39 -3.02
C ARG A 438 -9.48 10.21 -3.14
N LYS A 439 -10.55 9.87 -2.43
CA LYS A 439 -11.77 10.69 -2.37
C LYS A 439 -11.48 12.07 -1.78
N THR A 440 -10.66 12.16 -0.73
CA THR A 440 -10.28 13.45 -0.14
C THR A 440 -9.40 14.28 -1.08
N GLU A 441 -8.40 13.68 -1.73
CA GLU A 441 -7.56 14.33 -2.73
C GLU A 441 -8.41 14.87 -3.89
N ASN A 442 -9.32 14.05 -4.43
CA ASN A 442 -10.24 14.46 -5.48
C ASN A 442 -11.16 15.62 -5.04
N LYS A 443 -11.58 15.66 -3.77
CA LYS A 443 -12.36 16.79 -3.23
C LYS A 443 -11.51 18.07 -3.16
N ILE A 444 -10.28 17.99 -2.66
CA ILE A 444 -9.36 19.12 -2.57
C ILE A 444 -9.08 19.69 -3.96
N VAL A 445 -8.73 18.85 -4.94
CA VAL A 445 -8.48 19.28 -6.33
C VAL A 445 -9.72 19.97 -6.92
N ARG A 446 -10.93 19.42 -6.69
CA ARG A 446 -12.18 20.06 -7.14
C ARG A 446 -12.43 21.41 -6.47
N GLU A 447 -12.15 21.54 -5.18
CA GLU A 447 -12.26 22.82 -4.47
C GLU A 447 -11.26 23.85 -4.99
N GLU A 448 -10.01 23.45 -5.25
CA GLU A 448 -8.99 24.30 -5.85
C GLU A 448 -9.40 24.77 -7.25
N ASP A 449 -9.91 23.87 -8.09
CA ASP A 449 -10.44 24.22 -9.42
C ASP A 449 -11.59 25.24 -9.33
N ILE A 450 -12.49 25.07 -8.37
CA ILE A 450 -13.59 26.02 -8.12
C ILE A 450 -13.02 27.37 -7.66
N ARG A 451 -12.03 27.38 -6.75
CA ARG A 451 -11.37 28.61 -6.27
C ARG A 451 -10.67 29.33 -7.40
N VAL A 452 -9.90 28.64 -8.23
CA VAL A 452 -9.21 29.21 -9.40
C VAL A 452 -10.22 29.79 -10.40
N LYS A 453 -11.29 29.06 -10.71
CA LYS A 453 -12.38 29.57 -11.57
C LYS A 453 -13.03 30.83 -10.99
N ASN A 454 -13.29 30.86 -9.69
CA ASN A 454 -13.87 32.03 -9.01
C ASN A 454 -12.91 33.22 -8.98
N CYS A 455 -11.62 33.01 -8.71
CA CYS A 455 -10.59 34.05 -8.78
C CYS A 455 -10.48 34.63 -10.19
N ARG A 456 -10.50 33.78 -11.23
CA ARG A 456 -10.48 34.22 -12.64
C ARG A 456 -11.71 35.06 -13.00
N LYS A 457 -12.90 34.65 -12.55
CA LYS A 457 -14.14 35.43 -12.74
C LYS A 457 -14.05 36.80 -12.06
N LYS A 458 -13.64 36.85 -10.79
CA LYS A 458 -13.44 38.12 -10.06
C LYS A 458 -12.41 39.02 -10.74
N LEU A 459 -11.32 38.46 -11.26
CA LEU A 459 -10.32 39.23 -12.00
C LEU A 459 -10.91 39.82 -13.29
N GLN A 460 -11.68 39.04 -14.04
CA GLN A 460 -12.37 39.52 -15.25
C GLN A 460 -13.39 40.62 -14.92
N GLU A 461 -14.17 40.46 -13.84
CA GLU A 461 -15.11 41.49 -13.37
C GLU A 461 -14.38 42.78 -12.99
N ASN A 462 -13.25 42.69 -12.27
CA ASN A 462 -12.43 43.84 -11.92
C ASN A 462 -11.81 44.53 -13.14
N LEU A 463 -11.40 43.78 -14.17
CA LEU A 463 -10.89 44.36 -15.42
C LEU A 463 -11.98 45.11 -16.16
N LYS A 464 -13.18 44.53 -16.28
CA LYS A 464 -14.34 45.20 -16.89
C LYS A 464 -14.72 46.47 -16.12
N LEU A 465 -14.66 46.44 -14.79
CA LEU A 465 -14.95 47.62 -13.98
C LEU A 465 -13.94 48.75 -14.23
N LYS A 466 -12.65 48.42 -14.34
CA LYS A 466 -11.60 49.39 -14.71
C LYS A 466 -11.79 49.94 -16.11
N GLU A 467 -12.20 49.12 -17.07
CA GLU A 467 -12.52 49.57 -18.44
C GLU A 467 -13.66 50.60 -18.40
N ILE A 468 -14.75 50.30 -17.68
CA ILE A 468 -15.87 51.24 -17.48
C ILE A 468 -15.41 52.53 -16.79
N ASP A 469 -14.57 52.45 -15.75
CA ASP A 469 -14.02 53.63 -15.08
C ASP A 469 -13.19 54.50 -16.04
N THR A 470 -12.37 53.88 -16.90
CA THR A 470 -11.59 54.61 -17.91
C THR A 470 -12.46 55.22 -19.01
N GLU A 471 -13.54 54.54 -19.41
CA GLU A 471 -14.51 55.09 -20.36
C GLU A 471 -15.23 56.30 -19.76
N LEU A 472 -15.68 56.21 -18.50
CA LEU A 472 -16.29 57.33 -17.78
C LEU A 472 -15.31 58.51 -17.63
N GLU A 473 -14.03 58.26 -17.35
CA GLU A 473 -12.99 59.28 -17.29
C GLU A 473 -12.78 59.98 -18.64
N ASN A 474 -12.84 59.23 -19.74
CA ASN A 474 -12.73 59.77 -21.10
C ASN A 474 -13.95 60.60 -21.47
N VAL A 475 -15.16 60.14 -21.15
CA VAL A 475 -16.40 60.90 -21.33
C VAL A 475 -16.35 62.21 -20.55
N ARG A 476 -15.91 62.19 -19.28
CA ARG A 476 -15.72 63.42 -18.50
C ARG A 476 -14.74 64.40 -19.15
N LYS A 477 -13.62 63.93 -19.69
CA LYS A 477 -12.66 64.77 -20.42
C LYS A 477 -13.23 65.33 -21.71
N GLU A 478 -14.08 64.57 -22.41
CA GLU A 478 -14.79 65.05 -23.60
C GLU A 478 -15.86 66.08 -23.24
N GLU A 479 -16.64 65.86 -22.18
CA GLU A 479 -17.58 66.85 -21.64
C GLU A 479 -16.88 68.15 -21.22
N GLU A 480 -15.74 68.08 -20.53
CA GLU A 480 -14.94 69.26 -20.19
C GLU A 480 -14.41 69.99 -21.43
N ARG A 481 -13.98 69.26 -22.46
CA ARG A 481 -13.56 69.86 -23.75
C ARG A 481 -14.73 70.57 -24.42
N LEU A 482 -15.90 69.95 -24.46
CA LEU A 482 -17.11 70.53 -25.02
C LEU A 482 -17.57 71.75 -24.23
N GLN A 483 -17.52 71.72 -22.89
CA GLN A 483 -17.82 72.89 -22.03
C GLN A 483 -16.85 74.05 -22.31
N LYS A 484 -15.55 73.78 -22.46
CA LYS A 484 -14.55 74.80 -22.82
C LYS A 484 -14.79 75.36 -24.23
N GLU A 485 -15.27 74.55 -25.16
CA GLU A 485 -15.62 74.98 -26.51
C GLU A 485 -16.91 75.82 -26.51
N ILE A 486 -17.93 75.42 -25.76
CA ILE A 486 -19.18 76.20 -25.54
C ILE A 486 -18.86 77.55 -24.91
N MET A 487 -17.98 77.60 -23.89
CA MET A 487 -17.51 78.87 -23.31
C MET A 487 -16.78 79.75 -24.34
N ARG A 488 -15.94 79.17 -25.22
CA ARG A 488 -15.29 79.93 -26.30
C ARG A 488 -16.29 80.45 -27.34
N ILE A 489 -17.34 79.69 -27.65
CA ILE A 489 -18.42 80.12 -28.55
C ILE A 489 -19.26 81.23 -27.91
N GLN A 490 -19.58 81.14 -26.62
CA GLN A 490 -20.29 82.18 -25.87
C GLN A 490 -19.46 83.47 -25.76
N GLN A 491 -18.13 83.38 -25.68
CA GLN A 491 -17.24 84.55 -25.73
C GLN A 491 -17.20 85.20 -27.12
N ARG A 492 -17.39 84.42 -28.21
CA ARG A 492 -17.53 84.95 -29.58
C ARG A 492 -18.88 85.62 -29.85
N GLN A 493 -19.91 85.32 -29.06
CA GLN A 493 -21.25 85.89 -29.19
C GLN A 493 -21.60 86.94 -28.12
N ARG A 494 -20.65 87.82 -27.76
CA ARG A 494 -20.99 89.09 -27.09
C ARG A 494 -20.95 90.26 -28.08
N PRO A 495 -22.01 91.11 -28.14
CA PRO A 495 -22.03 92.28 -29.00
C PRO A 495 -21.09 93.38 -28.45
N CYS A 496 -20.10 93.78 -29.24
CA CYS A 496 -19.41 95.07 -29.10
C CYS A 496 -20.21 96.10 -29.91
N ARG A 497 -20.48 97.35 -29.55
CA ARG A 497 -20.20 98.25 -28.42
C ARG A 497 -21.18 99.44 -28.58
N PRO A 498 -21.38 100.29 -27.55
CA PRO A 498 -22.27 101.45 -27.61
C PRO A 498 -21.63 102.61 -28.37
N THR A 499 -22.44 103.38 -29.14
CA THR A 499 -22.07 104.69 -29.66
C THR A 499 -22.79 105.78 -28.88
N SER A 500 -21.99 106.71 -28.37
CA SER A 500 -22.34 107.88 -27.58
C SER A 500 -23.01 108.96 -28.44
N SER A 501 -24.00 109.63 -27.80
CA SER A 501 -24.49 110.99 -28.05
C SER A 501 -25.25 111.27 -29.36
N THR A 502 -26.51 111.70 -29.26
CA THR A 502 -26.87 113.14 -29.25
C THR A 502 -28.31 113.33 -28.75
N ARG A 503 -28.52 114.36 -27.91
CA ARG A 503 -29.81 114.93 -27.49
C ARG A 503 -30.70 115.29 -28.70
N ILE A 504 -32.02 115.25 -28.53
CA ILE A 504 -32.96 116.40 -28.60
C ILE A 504 -34.42 115.87 -28.52
N PHE A 505 -35.16 116.43 -27.55
CA PHE A 505 -36.61 116.72 -27.45
C PHE A 505 -37.59 115.96 -28.37
N TYR A 506 -38.64 115.32 -27.86
CA TYR A 506 -39.74 115.89 -27.05
C TYR A 506 -40.25 114.94 -25.96
#